data_AF-A0A916JN01-F1
#
_entry.id   AF-A0A916JN01-F1
#
_cell.length_a   1.000
_cell.length_b   1.000
_cell.length_c   1.000
_cell.angle_alpha   90.00
_cell.angle_beta   90.00
_cell.angle_gamma   90.00
#
_symmetry.space_group_name_H-M   'P 1'
#
loop_
_entity.id
_entity.type
_entity.pdbx_description
1 polymer ?
#
loop_
_entity_poly.entity_id
_entity_poly.type
_entity_poly.pdbx_seq_one_letter_code
_entity_poly.pdbx_strand_id
1 'polypeptide(L)'
;MPRIKIDNIPILTVDYEHFRKTHWKSLSDYLINKYGKEEFTDAIEVEAILLDAFQYLVNQFRNILLAEKRFSFFLYVYWLHEQSVKVYLKTLGGYELEGIKANEFALNRRILKLIAEQGCDIDFEWGKFPNGQEVLEMDVKIEELLYLGTWMYSIADMIAYQKMVEECKKIEFDEDDMLVVDWQYHYGEAYKELFPQLVEDYQKGTFDEQAVAELKTAIEQCFDIDYNYAGGIIFEIQRHHNADNPTLQTIQPHVLPLNLVNYSKCSQATAESFYNGLTINRQNKLSIEDAILKPHSVRRYMFRPILIYMIGGEDRALVGREKFAESVMVLGTNAIHWNAVPEEWLSNKCFRKFVDKKAREHDRILEDKIEAILKEKGLLYTRNIKSFKQFSGDNLRIDNPTCGEIDYIVVNLSIKKIFIADSKYNRVRYEAVGFRMDYSNFIKTYESQLERKIRWVTANLNIIRDHLKIINGLEDLELDEFSIEGIFFINTPTFYMFNGKYKAITLKQVPEFVEGKYEYPELMLIKEEKGYEMFMMVRHPYFQKPLIIEDPEDQE
;
A
#
# COMPACT_ATOMS: atom_id res chain seq x y z
N MET A 1 4.29 -27.38 14.28
CA MET A 1 2.95 -27.28 14.90
C MET A 1 2.30 -26.02 14.35
N PRO A 2 1.10 -26.10 13.78
CA PRO A 2 0.48 -25.00 13.01
C PRO A 2 -0.05 -23.86 13.87
N ARG A 3 0.07 -23.95 15.20
CA ARG A 3 -0.43 -22.96 16.15
C ARG A 3 0.67 -22.57 17.14
N ILE A 4 1.03 -21.30 17.12
CA ILE A 4 1.90 -20.68 18.11
C ILE A 4 1.07 -19.81 19.08
N LYS A 5 1.63 -19.46 20.22
CA LYS A 5 1.02 -18.53 21.17
C LYS A 5 1.90 -17.29 21.29
N ILE A 6 1.31 -16.13 21.00
CA ILE A 6 1.95 -14.82 21.19
C ILE A 6 1.16 -14.10 22.26
N ASP A 7 1.76 -13.90 23.43
CA ASP A 7 1.09 -13.35 24.62
C ASP A 7 -0.27 -14.04 24.91
N ASN A 8 -0.23 -15.37 24.98
CA ASN A 8 -1.39 -16.27 25.17
C ASN A 8 -2.47 -16.22 24.06
N ILE A 9 -2.27 -15.43 23.00
CA ILE A 9 -3.17 -15.37 21.86
C ILE A 9 -2.71 -16.40 20.81
N PRO A 10 -3.59 -17.32 20.38
CA PRO A 10 -3.21 -18.29 19.36
C PRO A 10 -3.13 -17.63 17.99
N ILE A 11 -2.01 -17.87 17.30
CA ILE A 11 -1.77 -17.44 15.93
C ILE A 11 -1.44 -18.68 15.11
N LEU A 12 -2.01 -18.78 13.91
CA LEU A 12 -1.70 -19.86 12.98
C LEU A 12 -0.47 -19.53 12.16
N THR A 13 0.37 -20.54 11.98
CA THR A 13 1.59 -20.56 11.14
C THR A 13 1.46 -21.68 10.11
N VAL A 14 2.19 -21.57 9.01
CA VAL A 14 2.07 -22.52 7.89
C VAL A 14 3.24 -23.51 7.85
N ASP A 15 2.94 -24.80 7.76
CA ASP A 15 3.87 -25.85 7.37
C ASP A 15 4.06 -25.86 5.86
N TYR A 16 5.01 -25.04 5.41
CA TYR A 16 5.29 -24.86 3.98
C TYR A 16 5.77 -26.15 3.30
N GLU A 17 6.44 -27.07 4.00
CA GLU A 17 6.97 -28.29 3.37
C GLU A 17 5.86 -29.24 2.95
N HIS A 18 4.85 -29.41 3.80
CA HIS A 18 3.70 -30.26 3.49
C HIS A 18 2.95 -29.76 2.25
N PHE A 19 2.56 -28.48 2.25
CA PHE A 19 1.76 -27.89 1.18
C PHE A 19 2.56 -27.63 -0.11
N ARG A 20 3.89 -27.50 -0.04
CA ARG A 20 4.76 -27.44 -1.23
C ARG A 20 4.67 -28.73 -2.04
N LYS A 21 4.66 -29.89 -1.38
CA LYS A 21 4.60 -31.20 -2.07
C LYS A 21 3.25 -31.46 -2.75
N THR A 22 2.18 -30.81 -2.29
CA THR A 22 0.84 -31.00 -2.85
C THR A 22 0.48 -29.89 -3.84
N HIS A 23 0.43 -28.64 -3.39
CA HIS A 23 -0.06 -27.53 -4.21
C HIS A 23 0.99 -26.97 -5.17
N TRP A 24 2.23 -26.75 -4.70
CA TRP A 24 3.28 -26.20 -5.57
C TRP A 24 3.65 -27.19 -6.66
N LYS A 25 3.74 -28.49 -6.32
CA LYS A 25 3.97 -29.54 -7.32
C LYS A 25 2.86 -29.57 -8.36
N SER A 26 1.59 -29.57 -7.93
CA SER A 26 0.45 -29.57 -8.86
C SER A 26 0.41 -28.32 -9.75
N LEU A 27 0.75 -27.15 -9.21
CA LEU A 27 0.90 -25.93 -10.01
C LEU A 27 2.02 -26.07 -11.05
N SER A 28 3.17 -26.61 -10.63
CA SER A 28 4.34 -26.79 -11.51
C SER A 28 4.00 -27.74 -12.66
N ASP A 29 3.37 -28.88 -12.36
CA ASP A 29 2.92 -29.84 -13.37
C ASP A 29 1.89 -29.21 -14.33
N TYR A 30 0.97 -28.38 -13.83
CA TYR A 30 0.03 -27.64 -14.67
C TYR A 30 0.76 -26.69 -15.66
N LEU A 31 1.77 -25.96 -15.19
CA LEU A 31 2.52 -25.03 -16.04
C LEU A 31 3.42 -25.77 -17.03
N ILE A 32 4.10 -26.85 -16.62
CA ILE A 32 4.92 -27.69 -17.51
C ILE A 32 4.06 -28.27 -18.64
N ASN A 33 2.87 -28.77 -18.32
CA ASN A 33 1.96 -29.31 -19.33
C ASN A 33 1.48 -28.24 -20.33
N LYS A 34 1.44 -26.96 -19.92
CA LYS A 34 0.94 -25.86 -20.75
C LYS A 34 2.03 -25.18 -21.57
N TYR A 35 3.22 -25.01 -21.00
CA TYR A 35 4.31 -24.19 -21.56
C TYR A 35 5.57 -24.99 -21.90
N GLY A 36 5.75 -26.19 -21.33
CA GLY A 36 7.00 -26.94 -21.42
C GLY A 36 7.90 -26.75 -20.20
N LYS A 37 9.08 -27.39 -20.22
CA LYS A 37 10.04 -27.44 -19.11
C LYS A 37 11.34 -26.67 -19.43
N GLU A 38 11.28 -25.67 -20.30
CA GLU A 38 12.45 -24.85 -20.62
C GLU A 38 12.58 -23.65 -19.68
N GLU A 39 13.67 -22.89 -19.83
CA GLU A 39 13.88 -21.62 -19.14
C GLU A 39 13.21 -20.50 -19.96
N PHE A 40 12.41 -19.68 -19.28
CA PHE A 40 11.68 -18.55 -19.86
C PHE A 40 12.26 -17.24 -19.34
N THR A 41 12.74 -16.40 -20.26
CA THR A 41 13.32 -15.07 -19.95
C THR A 41 12.62 -13.93 -20.69
N ASP A 42 11.84 -14.22 -21.75
CA ASP A 42 11.06 -13.22 -22.47
C ASP A 42 10.00 -12.59 -21.55
N ALA A 43 9.91 -11.26 -21.60
CA ALA A 43 9.10 -10.53 -20.66
C ALA A 43 7.59 -10.82 -20.78
N ILE A 44 7.08 -11.03 -21.99
CA ILE A 44 5.67 -11.28 -22.28
C ILE A 44 5.30 -12.71 -21.88
N GLU A 45 6.17 -13.66 -22.21
CA GLU A 45 5.97 -15.07 -21.88
C GLU A 45 6.01 -15.32 -20.37
N VAL A 46 7.00 -14.74 -19.67
CA VAL A 46 7.08 -14.81 -18.21
C VAL A 46 5.84 -14.20 -17.57
N GLU A 47 5.35 -13.05 -18.06
CA GLU A 47 4.11 -12.46 -17.56
C GLU A 47 2.91 -13.40 -17.73
N ALA A 48 2.78 -14.05 -18.90
CA ALA A 48 1.68 -14.98 -19.18
C ALA A 48 1.69 -16.19 -18.24
N ILE A 49 2.87 -16.79 -18.00
CA ILE A 49 3.03 -17.91 -17.08
C ILE A 49 2.68 -17.50 -15.64
N LEU A 50 3.15 -16.33 -15.17
CA LEU A 50 2.81 -15.83 -13.84
C LEU A 50 1.30 -15.57 -13.67
N LEU A 51 0.63 -15.03 -14.69
CA LEU A 51 -0.81 -14.81 -14.67
C LEU A 51 -1.60 -16.11 -14.56
N ASP A 52 -1.18 -17.15 -15.29
CA ASP A 52 -1.77 -18.48 -15.19
C ASP A 52 -1.53 -19.12 -13.83
N ALA A 53 -0.32 -18.96 -13.28
CA ALA A 53 0.02 -19.46 -11.95
C ALA A 53 -0.86 -18.79 -10.87
N PHE A 54 -1.03 -17.47 -10.97
CA PHE A 54 -1.94 -16.73 -10.10
C PHE A 54 -3.37 -17.27 -10.19
N GLN A 55 -3.90 -17.42 -11.40
CA GLN A 55 -5.28 -17.88 -11.59
C GLN A 55 -5.47 -19.33 -11.10
N TYR A 56 -4.48 -20.20 -11.30
CA TYR A 56 -4.51 -21.57 -10.79
C TYR A 56 -4.66 -21.57 -9.26
N LEU A 57 -3.81 -20.82 -8.55
CA LEU A 57 -3.85 -20.73 -7.09
C LEU A 57 -5.17 -20.12 -6.59
N VAL A 58 -5.66 -19.08 -7.26
CA VAL A 58 -6.96 -18.48 -6.94
C VAL A 58 -8.09 -19.49 -7.07
N ASN A 59 -8.07 -20.33 -8.10
CA ASN A 59 -9.08 -21.37 -8.30
C ASN A 59 -9.03 -22.42 -7.19
N GLN A 60 -7.82 -22.87 -6.78
CA GLN A 60 -7.66 -23.79 -5.65
C GLN A 60 -8.21 -23.20 -4.34
N PHE A 61 -7.82 -21.95 -4.03
CA PHE A 61 -8.29 -21.23 -2.85
C PHE A 61 -9.82 -21.09 -2.84
N ARG A 62 -10.40 -20.69 -3.99
CA ARG A 62 -11.86 -20.55 -4.15
C ARG A 62 -12.58 -21.88 -3.93
N ASN A 63 -12.05 -22.98 -4.48
CA ASN A 63 -12.67 -24.30 -4.36
C ASN A 63 -12.75 -24.76 -2.91
N ILE A 64 -11.67 -24.59 -2.14
CA ILE A 64 -11.63 -24.92 -0.70
C ILE A 64 -12.68 -24.11 0.07
N LEU A 65 -12.79 -22.80 -0.21
CA LEU A 65 -13.77 -21.94 0.44
C LEU A 65 -15.22 -22.33 0.09
N LEU A 66 -15.52 -22.50 -1.18
CA LEU A 66 -16.89 -22.82 -1.62
C LEU A 66 -17.35 -24.20 -1.15
N ALA A 67 -16.41 -25.14 -0.92
CA ALA A 67 -16.70 -26.44 -0.34
C ALA A 67 -17.04 -26.36 1.17
N GLU A 68 -16.65 -25.30 1.86
CA GLU A 68 -16.93 -25.12 3.28
C GLU A 68 -18.30 -24.48 3.50
N LYS A 69 -19.24 -25.26 4.06
CA LYS A 69 -20.63 -24.82 4.31
C LYS A 69 -20.91 -24.53 5.78
N ARG A 70 -19.94 -24.73 6.68
CA ARG A 70 -20.12 -24.49 8.12
C ARG A 70 -19.87 -23.02 8.45
N PHE A 71 -20.89 -22.32 8.96
CA PHE A 71 -20.72 -20.96 9.47
C PHE A 71 -19.67 -20.89 10.60
N SER A 72 -19.55 -21.95 11.42
CA SER A 72 -18.56 -22.03 12.50
C SER A 72 -17.11 -21.89 12.03
N PHE A 73 -16.78 -22.34 10.81
CA PHE A 73 -15.47 -22.13 10.20
C PHE A 73 -15.19 -20.64 9.99
N PHE A 74 -16.13 -19.90 9.38
CA PHE A 74 -15.98 -18.48 9.11
C PHE A 74 -16.00 -17.63 10.38
N LEU A 75 -16.79 -18.02 11.39
CA LEU A 75 -16.70 -17.43 12.73
C LEU A 75 -15.33 -17.63 13.35
N TYR A 76 -14.73 -18.81 13.19
CA TYR A 76 -13.42 -19.12 13.74
C TYR A 76 -12.30 -18.33 13.04
N VAL A 77 -12.32 -18.25 11.71
CA VAL A 77 -11.42 -17.38 10.92
C VAL A 77 -11.53 -15.92 11.38
N TYR A 78 -12.75 -15.44 11.54
CA TYR A 78 -13.02 -14.09 11.99
C TYR A 78 -12.51 -13.85 13.44
N TRP A 79 -12.68 -14.83 14.33
CA TRP A 79 -12.14 -14.76 15.69
C TRP A 79 -10.60 -14.73 15.71
N LEU A 80 -9.95 -15.57 14.90
CA LEU A 80 -8.50 -15.53 14.70
C LEU A 80 -8.05 -14.17 14.16
N HIS A 81 -8.83 -13.57 13.27
CA HIS A 81 -8.55 -12.23 12.79
C HIS A 81 -8.62 -11.19 13.91
N GLU A 82 -9.69 -11.16 14.71
CA GLU A 82 -9.80 -10.24 15.86
C GLU A 82 -8.64 -10.42 16.85
N GLN A 83 -8.26 -11.68 17.14
CA GLN A 83 -7.09 -12.00 17.96
C GLN A 83 -5.79 -11.43 17.36
N SER A 84 -5.60 -11.58 16.05
CA SER A 84 -4.43 -11.04 15.36
C SER A 84 -4.36 -9.50 15.40
N VAL A 85 -5.51 -8.81 15.40
CA VAL A 85 -5.53 -7.35 15.54
C VAL A 85 -5.05 -6.93 16.93
N LYS A 86 -5.44 -7.66 17.99
CA LYS A 86 -4.94 -7.39 19.35
C LYS A 86 -3.44 -7.54 19.46
N VAL A 87 -2.87 -8.59 18.86
CA VAL A 87 -1.41 -8.76 18.82
C VAL A 87 -0.76 -7.60 18.05
N TYR A 88 -1.29 -7.24 16.88
CA TYR A 88 -0.79 -6.11 16.11
C TYR A 88 -0.81 -4.79 16.90
N LEU A 89 -1.88 -4.49 17.62
CA LEU A 89 -1.96 -3.28 18.46
C LEU A 89 -0.86 -3.26 19.54
N LYS A 90 -0.48 -4.42 20.09
CA LYS A 90 0.66 -4.52 21.02
C LYS A 90 1.99 -4.22 20.32
N THR A 91 2.16 -4.68 19.07
CA THR A 91 3.38 -4.39 18.31
C THR A 91 3.57 -2.90 18.03
N LEU A 92 2.48 -2.14 17.86
CA LEU A 92 2.53 -0.68 17.77
C LEU A 92 3.01 -0.02 19.07
N GLY A 93 2.86 -0.68 20.21
CA GLY A 93 3.39 -0.26 21.51
C GLY A 93 4.81 -0.77 21.80
N GLY A 94 5.51 -1.32 20.81
CA GLY A 94 6.88 -1.82 20.93
C GLY A 94 7.01 -3.29 21.34
N TYR A 95 5.92 -4.06 21.35
CA TYR A 95 5.98 -5.50 21.58
C TYR A 95 6.62 -6.22 20.39
N GLU A 96 7.63 -7.03 20.63
CA GLU A 96 8.31 -7.83 19.61
C GLU A 96 7.58 -9.16 19.36
N LEU A 97 7.48 -9.56 18.08
CA LEU A 97 6.86 -10.83 17.71
C LEU A 97 7.85 -11.98 17.87
N GLU A 98 7.50 -12.97 18.68
CA GLU A 98 8.27 -14.20 18.84
C GLU A 98 7.64 -15.35 18.04
N GLY A 99 8.48 -16.17 17.38
CA GLY A 99 8.05 -17.39 16.69
C GLY A 99 7.38 -17.19 15.32
N ILE A 100 7.24 -15.95 14.84
CA ILE A 100 6.76 -15.63 13.49
C ILE A 100 7.42 -14.33 12.99
N LYS A 101 7.75 -14.26 11.69
CA LYS A 101 8.28 -13.04 11.09
C LYS A 101 7.18 -11.99 10.95
N ALA A 102 7.50 -10.70 11.11
CA ALA A 102 6.53 -9.60 11.01
C ALA A 102 5.78 -9.58 9.66
N ASN A 103 6.49 -9.81 8.55
CA ASN A 103 5.89 -9.86 7.22
C ASN A 103 4.93 -11.05 7.06
N GLU A 104 5.30 -12.22 7.59
CA GLU A 104 4.43 -13.41 7.57
C GLU A 104 3.17 -13.17 8.42
N PHE A 105 3.33 -12.60 9.62
CA PHE A 105 2.20 -12.23 10.47
C PHE A 105 1.25 -11.24 9.76
N ALA A 106 1.78 -10.17 9.15
CA ALA A 106 0.99 -9.21 8.40
C ALA A 106 0.24 -9.86 7.22
N LEU A 107 0.89 -10.77 6.50
CA LEU A 107 0.30 -11.51 5.40
C LEU A 107 -0.82 -12.46 5.85
N ASN A 108 -0.60 -13.21 6.94
CA ASN A 108 -1.62 -14.09 7.51
C ASN A 108 -2.88 -13.29 7.89
N ARG A 109 -2.72 -12.12 8.52
CA ARG A 109 -3.85 -11.21 8.83
C ARG A 109 -4.62 -10.80 7.57
N ARG A 110 -3.90 -10.53 6.49
CA ARG A 110 -4.48 -10.13 5.20
C ARG A 110 -5.27 -11.26 4.56
N ILE A 111 -4.77 -12.49 4.65
CA ILE A 111 -5.44 -13.68 4.12
C ILE A 111 -6.66 -14.03 4.97
N LEU A 112 -6.60 -13.94 6.30
CA LEU A 112 -7.77 -14.12 7.16
C LEU A 112 -8.91 -13.14 6.82
N LYS A 113 -8.58 -11.86 6.55
CA LYS A 113 -9.55 -10.88 6.04
C LYS A 113 -10.15 -11.31 4.70
N LEU A 114 -9.32 -11.83 3.79
CA LEU A 114 -9.77 -12.32 2.49
C LEU A 114 -10.73 -13.51 2.64
N ILE A 115 -10.39 -14.49 3.47
CA ILE A 115 -11.25 -15.65 3.75
C ILE A 115 -12.62 -15.19 4.28
N ALA A 116 -12.62 -14.30 5.28
CA ALA A 116 -13.86 -13.75 5.85
C ALA A 116 -14.67 -12.96 4.80
N GLU A 117 -14.02 -12.10 4.02
CA GLU A 117 -14.66 -11.33 2.94
C GLU A 117 -15.34 -12.24 1.90
N GLN A 118 -14.69 -13.35 1.52
CA GLN A 118 -15.25 -14.29 0.54
C GLN A 118 -16.38 -15.17 1.11
N GLY A 119 -16.49 -15.29 2.44
CA GLY A 119 -17.61 -15.98 3.09
C GLY A 119 -18.99 -15.42 2.73
N CYS A 120 -19.09 -14.15 2.31
CA CYS A 120 -20.34 -13.54 1.85
C CYS A 120 -20.97 -14.23 0.62
N ASP A 121 -20.20 -15.01 -0.16
CA ASP A 121 -20.74 -15.76 -1.31
C ASP A 121 -21.49 -17.03 -0.93
N ILE A 122 -21.42 -17.44 0.35
CA ILE A 122 -21.91 -18.74 0.79
C ILE A 122 -23.21 -18.55 1.56
N ASP A 123 -24.20 -19.38 1.23
CA ASP A 123 -25.41 -19.54 2.03
C ASP A 123 -25.13 -20.58 3.13
N PHE A 124 -25.20 -20.14 4.38
CA PHE A 124 -24.92 -20.98 5.54
C PHE A 124 -26.19 -21.49 6.19
N GLU A 125 -26.10 -22.65 6.83
CA GLU A 125 -27.08 -23.09 7.80
C GLU A 125 -26.67 -22.65 9.21
N TRP A 126 -27.65 -22.57 10.12
CA TRP A 126 -27.36 -22.34 11.53
C TRP A 126 -26.54 -23.51 12.09
N GLY A 127 -25.39 -23.17 12.69
CA GLY A 127 -24.46 -24.14 13.25
C GLY A 127 -24.33 -24.03 14.77
N LYS A 128 -23.66 -25.03 15.37
CA LYS A 128 -23.18 -24.98 16.75
C LYS A 128 -21.76 -24.41 16.80
N PHE A 129 -21.34 -23.95 17.98
CA PHE A 129 -19.93 -23.63 18.21
C PHE A 129 -19.06 -24.86 18.02
N PRO A 130 -17.86 -24.72 17.41
CA PRO A 130 -17.00 -25.85 17.15
C PRO A 130 -16.45 -26.42 18.46
N ASN A 131 -16.37 -27.74 18.55
CA ASN A 131 -15.66 -28.43 19.62
C ASN A 131 -14.14 -28.45 19.34
N GLY A 132 -13.34 -28.92 20.31
CA GLY A 132 -11.87 -28.92 20.19
C GLY A 132 -11.32 -29.68 18.98
N GLN A 133 -11.96 -30.80 18.59
CA GLN A 133 -11.55 -31.58 17.42
C GLN A 133 -11.90 -30.84 16.12
N GLU A 134 -13.09 -30.25 16.03
CA GLU A 134 -13.51 -29.45 14.88
C GLU A 134 -12.56 -28.25 14.69
N VAL A 135 -12.12 -27.62 15.77
CA VAL A 135 -11.13 -26.53 15.72
C VAL A 135 -9.80 -27.01 15.09
N LEU A 136 -9.33 -28.22 15.42
CA LEU A 136 -8.10 -28.75 14.82
C LEU A 136 -8.26 -29.03 13.31
N GLU A 137 -9.43 -29.52 12.88
CA GLU A 137 -9.73 -29.69 11.46
C GLU A 137 -9.81 -28.34 10.72
N MET A 138 -10.39 -27.33 11.37
CA MET A 138 -10.44 -25.97 10.83
C MET A 138 -9.05 -25.36 10.72
N ASP A 139 -8.16 -25.56 11.71
CA ASP A 139 -6.77 -25.10 11.66
C ASP A 139 -6.07 -25.58 10.40
N VAL A 140 -6.14 -26.89 10.09
CA VAL A 140 -5.49 -27.47 8.90
C VAL A 140 -6.01 -26.83 7.60
N LYS A 141 -7.33 -26.63 7.49
CA LYS A 141 -7.92 -25.99 6.31
C LYS A 141 -7.55 -24.50 6.20
N ILE A 142 -7.49 -23.79 7.33
CA ILE A 142 -7.06 -22.39 7.36
C ILE A 142 -5.58 -22.30 6.99
N GLU A 143 -4.75 -23.21 7.46
CA GLU A 143 -3.34 -23.30 7.13
C GLU A 143 -3.11 -23.50 5.62
N GLU A 144 -3.88 -24.39 4.99
CA GLU A 144 -3.88 -24.60 3.53
C GLU A 144 -4.26 -23.30 2.77
N LEU A 145 -5.29 -22.59 3.23
CA LEU A 145 -5.69 -21.30 2.66
C LEU A 145 -4.62 -20.22 2.90
N LEU A 146 -3.95 -20.20 4.05
CA LEU A 146 -2.83 -19.32 4.32
C LEU A 146 -1.66 -19.59 3.36
N TYR A 147 -1.33 -20.86 3.13
CA TYR A 147 -0.32 -21.25 2.15
C TYR A 147 -0.66 -20.75 0.73
N LEU A 148 -1.85 -21.07 0.24
CA LEU A 148 -2.30 -20.66 -1.09
C LEU A 148 -2.36 -19.13 -1.21
N GLY A 149 -2.91 -18.46 -0.19
CA GLY A 149 -2.99 -17.02 -0.12
C GLY A 149 -1.61 -16.35 -0.16
N THR A 150 -0.62 -16.91 0.55
CA THR A 150 0.76 -16.40 0.53
C THR A 150 1.30 -16.39 -0.89
N TRP A 151 1.21 -17.51 -1.60
CA TRP A 151 1.69 -17.59 -2.97
C TRP A 151 0.89 -16.75 -3.96
N MET A 152 -0.43 -16.58 -3.75
CA MET A 152 -1.24 -15.67 -4.55
C MET A 152 -0.76 -14.21 -4.42
N TYR A 153 -0.45 -13.74 -3.20
CA TYR A 153 0.12 -12.41 -2.99
C TYR A 153 1.55 -12.30 -3.57
N SER A 154 2.40 -13.32 -3.37
CA SER A 154 3.77 -13.31 -3.90
C SER A 154 3.81 -13.29 -5.43
N ILE A 155 2.99 -14.11 -6.10
CA ILE A 155 2.90 -14.10 -7.57
C ILE A 155 2.32 -12.77 -8.07
N ALA A 156 1.34 -12.20 -7.39
CA ALA A 156 0.81 -10.88 -7.74
C ALA A 156 1.89 -9.78 -7.66
N ASP A 157 2.76 -9.83 -6.65
CA ASP A 157 3.90 -8.93 -6.54
C ASP A 157 4.95 -9.18 -7.63
N MET A 158 5.23 -10.43 -7.98
CA MET A 158 6.12 -10.78 -9.11
C MET A 158 5.59 -10.23 -10.44
N ILE A 159 4.28 -10.37 -10.70
CA ILE A 159 3.63 -9.77 -11.88
C ILE A 159 3.76 -8.24 -11.83
N ALA A 160 3.60 -7.62 -10.65
CA ALA A 160 3.74 -6.18 -10.53
C ALA A 160 5.17 -5.70 -10.86
N TYR A 161 6.19 -6.39 -10.37
CA TYR A 161 7.59 -6.10 -10.71
C TYR A 161 7.88 -6.32 -12.20
N GLN A 162 7.39 -7.42 -12.78
CA GLN A 162 7.51 -7.70 -14.22
C GLN A 162 6.95 -6.57 -15.10
N LYS A 163 5.97 -5.82 -14.58
CA LYS A 163 5.33 -4.68 -15.26
C LYS A 163 5.98 -3.33 -14.96
N MET A 164 6.83 -3.24 -13.94
CA MET A 164 7.55 -2.02 -13.56
C MET A 164 9.00 -2.03 -14.05
N VAL A 165 9.59 -3.21 -14.22
CA VAL A 165 10.99 -3.42 -14.57
C VAL A 165 11.03 -4.28 -15.82
N GLU A 166 11.80 -3.84 -16.82
CA GLU A 166 12.02 -4.58 -18.05
C GLU A 166 12.76 -5.89 -17.77
N GLU A 167 12.26 -7.00 -18.35
CA GLU A 167 12.86 -8.34 -18.21
C GLU A 167 13.19 -8.68 -16.74
N CYS A 168 12.25 -8.42 -15.83
CA CYS A 168 12.50 -8.47 -14.39
C CYS A 168 12.71 -9.88 -13.84
N LYS A 169 11.87 -10.81 -14.29
CA LYS A 169 11.79 -12.18 -13.78
C LYS A 169 12.13 -13.18 -14.86
N LYS A 170 12.67 -14.31 -14.43
CA LYS A 170 12.79 -15.53 -15.22
C LYS A 170 12.07 -16.68 -14.55
N ILE A 171 11.68 -17.67 -15.34
CA ILE A 171 11.01 -18.87 -14.87
C ILE A 171 11.76 -20.10 -15.36
N GLU A 172 12.00 -21.03 -14.46
CA GLU A 172 12.58 -22.33 -14.75
C GLU A 172 11.92 -23.41 -13.88
N PHE A 173 12.23 -24.67 -14.16
CA PHE A 173 11.80 -25.81 -13.35
C PHE A 173 13.01 -26.59 -12.88
N ASP A 174 13.09 -26.85 -11.58
CA ASP A 174 14.24 -27.55 -10.97
C ASP A 174 14.28 -29.05 -11.33
N GLU A 175 15.24 -29.76 -10.76
CA GLU A 175 15.41 -31.20 -10.98
C GLU A 175 14.20 -32.03 -10.52
N ASP A 176 13.42 -31.52 -9.56
CA ASP A 176 12.18 -32.12 -9.04
C ASP A 176 10.93 -31.63 -9.80
N ASP A 177 11.12 -30.96 -10.95
CA ASP A 177 10.08 -30.34 -11.76
C ASP A 177 9.26 -29.28 -10.98
N MET A 178 9.87 -28.60 -10.01
CA MET A 178 9.20 -27.56 -9.24
C MET A 178 9.44 -26.19 -9.87
N LEU A 179 8.37 -25.38 -9.95
CA LEU A 179 8.43 -24.01 -10.44
C LEU A 179 9.42 -23.19 -9.60
N VAL A 180 10.36 -22.55 -10.30
CA VAL A 180 11.28 -21.54 -9.75
C VAL A 180 11.03 -20.24 -10.48
N VAL A 181 10.76 -19.18 -9.72
CA VAL A 181 10.65 -17.81 -10.25
C VAL A 181 11.77 -16.99 -9.64
N ASP A 182 12.72 -16.56 -10.45
CA ASP A 182 13.87 -15.79 -9.99
C ASP A 182 13.96 -14.41 -10.66
N TRP A 183 14.82 -13.55 -10.13
CA TRP A 183 15.19 -12.29 -10.73
C TRP A 183 16.14 -12.52 -11.91
N GLN A 184 16.03 -11.69 -12.94
CA GLN A 184 17.08 -11.58 -13.95
C GLN A 184 18.15 -10.56 -13.51
N TYR A 185 19.31 -10.64 -14.16
CA TYR A 185 20.43 -9.71 -13.97
C TYR A 185 20.84 -9.60 -12.49
N HIS A 186 21.07 -8.37 -12.01
CA HIS A 186 21.44 -8.05 -10.62
C HIS A 186 20.25 -7.61 -9.76
N TYR A 187 19.03 -7.72 -10.29
CA TYR A 187 17.85 -7.13 -9.67
C TYR A 187 17.52 -7.76 -8.31
N GLY A 188 17.80 -9.05 -8.13
CA GLY A 188 17.57 -9.75 -6.87
C GLY A 188 18.46 -9.25 -5.74
N GLU A 189 19.73 -9.00 -6.03
CA GLU A 189 20.71 -8.44 -5.10
C GLU A 189 20.38 -6.98 -4.78
N ALA A 190 20.08 -6.17 -5.81
CA ALA A 190 19.65 -4.78 -5.61
C ALA A 190 18.40 -4.70 -4.72
N TYR A 191 17.42 -5.58 -4.92
CA TYR A 191 16.24 -5.67 -4.08
C TYR A 191 16.61 -5.95 -2.60
N LYS A 192 17.48 -6.93 -2.35
CA LYS A 192 17.92 -7.33 -1.00
C LYS A 192 18.64 -6.20 -0.26
N GLU A 193 19.44 -5.40 -0.96
CA GLU A 193 20.18 -4.27 -0.36
C GLU A 193 19.31 -3.03 -0.12
N LEU A 194 18.42 -2.71 -1.07
CA LEU A 194 17.68 -1.44 -1.06
C LEU A 194 16.40 -1.48 -0.20
N PHE A 195 15.61 -2.56 -0.30
CA PHE A 195 14.29 -2.60 0.35
C PHE A 195 14.32 -2.59 1.89
N PRO A 196 15.30 -3.22 2.58
CA PRO A 196 15.39 -3.11 4.03
C PRO A 196 15.54 -1.67 4.53
N GLN A 197 16.12 -0.79 3.72
CA GLN A 197 16.33 0.63 4.07
C GLN A 197 15.01 1.39 4.21
N LEU A 198 13.94 0.93 3.56
CA LEU A 198 12.62 1.58 3.60
C LEU A 198 11.96 1.56 4.97
N VAL A 199 12.35 0.64 5.85
CA VAL A 199 11.72 0.47 7.18
C VAL A 199 11.78 1.77 7.98
N GLU A 200 12.95 2.39 8.02
CA GLU A 200 13.13 3.66 8.75
C GLU A 200 12.42 4.83 8.06
N ASP A 201 12.34 4.82 6.73
CA ASP A 201 11.63 5.84 5.97
C ASP A 201 10.11 5.77 6.19
N TYR A 202 9.54 4.57 6.37
CA TYR A 202 8.15 4.42 6.81
C TYR A 202 7.93 4.94 8.23
N GLN A 203 8.86 4.66 9.16
CA GLN A 203 8.76 5.11 10.55
C GLN A 203 8.81 6.65 10.69
N LYS A 204 9.59 7.32 9.83
CA LYS A 204 9.73 8.78 9.80
C LYS A 204 8.85 9.45 8.74
N GLY A 205 7.96 8.69 8.09
CA GLY A 205 6.98 9.23 7.14
C GLY A 205 6.04 10.24 7.81
N THR A 206 5.34 11.03 7.00
CA THR A 206 4.30 11.95 7.51
C THR A 206 2.90 11.49 7.15
N PHE A 207 1.98 11.68 8.09
CA PHE A 207 0.54 11.49 7.90
C PHE A 207 -0.24 12.60 8.61
N ASP A 208 -1.52 12.76 8.29
CA ASP A 208 -2.42 13.68 9.01
C ASP A 208 -2.80 13.07 10.37
N GLU A 209 -2.22 13.59 11.45
CA GLU A 209 -2.46 13.13 12.82
C GLU A 209 -3.89 13.37 13.31
N GLN A 210 -4.62 14.33 12.72
CA GLN A 210 -5.99 14.69 13.10
C GLN A 210 -7.05 14.00 12.24
N ALA A 211 -6.67 13.33 11.16
CA ALA A 211 -7.58 12.77 10.17
C ALA A 211 -8.68 11.88 10.75
N VAL A 212 -8.37 11.04 11.75
CA VAL A 212 -9.38 10.16 12.38
C VAL A 212 -10.38 10.97 13.21
N ALA A 213 -9.92 11.98 13.96
CA ALA A 213 -10.79 12.83 14.77
C ALA A 213 -11.70 13.70 13.89
N GLU A 214 -11.15 14.24 12.81
CA GLU A 214 -11.91 15.03 11.85
C GLU A 214 -12.89 14.18 11.04
N LEU A 215 -12.53 12.95 10.68
CA LEU A 215 -13.46 12.02 10.03
C LEU A 215 -14.67 11.76 10.94
N LYS A 216 -14.46 11.49 12.24
CA LYS A 216 -15.56 11.31 13.20
C LYS A 216 -16.43 12.55 13.29
N THR A 217 -15.82 13.71 13.46
CA THR A 217 -16.52 15.00 13.49
C THR A 217 -17.35 15.24 12.23
N ALA A 218 -16.79 14.95 11.06
CA ALA A 218 -17.47 15.10 9.78
C ALA A 218 -18.64 14.12 9.62
N ILE A 219 -18.49 12.89 10.11
CA ILE A 219 -19.59 11.91 10.15
C ILE A 219 -20.74 12.46 11.02
N GLU A 220 -20.44 12.91 12.24
CA GLU A 220 -21.45 13.44 13.15
C GLU A 220 -22.20 14.64 12.55
N GLN A 221 -21.45 15.60 12.00
CA GLN A 221 -22.03 16.82 11.42
C GLN A 221 -22.79 16.57 10.13
N CYS A 222 -22.27 15.72 9.24
CA CYS A 222 -22.87 15.56 7.92
C CYS A 222 -24.01 14.53 7.91
N PHE A 223 -23.97 13.51 8.77
CA PHE A 223 -25.03 12.51 8.88
C PHE A 223 -26.03 12.81 10.00
N ASP A 224 -25.79 13.84 10.84
CA ASP A 224 -26.65 14.17 11.97
C ASP A 224 -26.80 12.98 12.94
N ILE A 225 -25.67 12.31 13.22
CA ILE A 225 -25.61 11.13 14.09
C ILE A 225 -24.61 11.33 15.23
N ASP A 226 -24.78 10.55 16.31
CA ASP A 226 -23.72 10.37 17.30
C ASP A 226 -22.83 9.20 16.88
N TYR A 227 -21.57 9.47 16.54
CA TYR A 227 -20.66 8.46 16.04
C TYR A 227 -20.35 7.39 17.08
N ASN A 228 -20.17 7.78 18.35
CA ASN A 228 -19.84 6.86 19.43
C ASN A 228 -21.01 5.93 19.73
N TYR A 229 -22.24 6.44 19.70
CA TYR A 229 -23.45 5.63 19.79
C TYR A 229 -23.58 4.69 18.58
N ALA A 230 -23.42 5.20 17.36
CA ALA A 230 -23.59 4.41 16.14
C ALA A 230 -22.64 3.20 16.06
N GLY A 231 -21.40 3.35 16.54
CA GLY A 231 -20.46 2.23 16.70
C GLY A 231 -20.72 1.39 17.96
N GLY A 232 -21.01 2.05 19.09
CA GLY A 232 -21.18 1.39 20.39
C GLY A 232 -22.38 0.45 20.46
N ILE A 233 -23.50 0.84 19.84
CA ILE A 233 -24.76 0.07 19.87
C ILE A 233 -24.60 -1.34 19.28
N ILE A 234 -23.71 -1.52 18.30
CA ILE A 234 -23.38 -2.83 17.71
C ILE A 234 -22.93 -3.80 18.82
N PHE A 235 -21.99 -3.36 19.64
CA PHE A 235 -21.38 -4.20 20.69
C PHE A 235 -22.32 -4.39 21.88
N GLU A 236 -23.21 -3.42 22.14
CA GLU A 236 -24.25 -3.55 23.16
C GLU A 236 -25.29 -4.60 22.78
N ILE A 237 -25.75 -4.61 21.53
CA ILE A 237 -26.67 -5.64 21.01
C ILE A 237 -26.00 -7.02 21.11
N GLN A 238 -24.75 -7.15 20.67
CA GLN A 238 -23.98 -8.40 20.76
C GLN A 238 -23.87 -8.90 22.21
N ARG A 239 -23.49 -8.03 23.14
CA ARG A 239 -23.36 -8.34 24.56
C ARG A 239 -24.69 -8.72 25.21
N HIS A 240 -25.78 -8.07 24.82
CA HIS A 240 -27.11 -8.38 25.34
C HIS A 240 -27.54 -9.80 24.96
N HIS A 241 -27.27 -10.24 23.73
CA HIS A 241 -27.66 -11.56 23.24
C HIS A 241 -26.66 -12.67 23.57
N ASN A 242 -25.38 -12.35 23.75
CA ASN A 242 -24.34 -13.31 24.11
C ASN A 242 -23.28 -12.65 25.00
N ALA A 243 -23.55 -12.59 26.31
CA ALA A 243 -22.67 -11.93 27.27
C ALA A 243 -21.31 -12.62 27.41
N ASP A 244 -21.27 -13.95 27.25
CA ASP A 244 -20.04 -14.74 27.40
C ASP A 244 -19.10 -14.60 26.20
N ASN A 245 -19.66 -14.47 24.99
CA ASN A 245 -18.90 -14.39 23.74
C ASN A 245 -19.50 -13.37 22.74
N PRO A 246 -19.53 -12.07 23.10
CA PRO A 246 -20.22 -11.05 22.30
C PRO A 246 -19.66 -10.92 20.88
N THR A 247 -18.34 -11.05 20.70
CA THR A 247 -17.70 -10.92 19.39
C THR A 247 -18.17 -11.96 18.38
N LEU A 248 -18.72 -13.11 18.83
CA LEU A 248 -19.22 -14.17 17.95
C LEU A 248 -20.72 -14.05 17.66
N GLN A 249 -21.40 -13.07 18.25
CA GLN A 249 -22.82 -12.83 18.05
C GLN A 249 -23.07 -12.03 16.77
N THR A 250 -23.93 -12.55 15.89
CA THR A 250 -24.39 -11.81 14.71
C THR A 250 -25.63 -10.97 15.02
N ILE A 251 -25.89 -9.96 14.19
CA ILE A 251 -27.03 -9.04 14.31
C ILE A 251 -27.84 -9.07 13.02
N GLN A 252 -29.16 -8.94 13.08
CA GLN A 252 -29.94 -8.66 11.86
C GLN A 252 -29.60 -7.24 11.37
N PRO A 253 -29.08 -7.04 10.15
CA PRO A 253 -28.49 -5.76 9.75
C PRO A 253 -29.44 -4.57 9.85
N HIS A 254 -30.73 -4.78 9.55
CA HIS A 254 -31.76 -3.74 9.61
C HIS A 254 -31.98 -3.16 11.02
N VAL A 255 -31.55 -3.86 12.08
CA VAL A 255 -31.67 -3.39 13.47
C VAL A 255 -30.74 -2.21 13.73
N LEU A 256 -29.59 -2.13 13.06
CA LEU A 256 -28.60 -1.06 13.25
C LEU A 256 -29.15 0.33 12.90
N PRO A 257 -29.66 0.59 11.68
CA PRO A 257 -30.23 1.90 11.35
C PRO A 257 -31.45 2.24 12.20
N LEU A 258 -32.30 1.27 12.56
CA LEU A 258 -33.46 1.52 13.42
C LEU A 258 -33.09 2.06 14.80
N ASN A 259 -32.06 1.47 15.44
CA ASN A 259 -31.58 1.97 16.72
C ASN A 259 -30.97 3.37 16.59
N LEU A 260 -30.22 3.62 15.51
CA LEU A 260 -29.61 4.92 15.28
C LEU A 260 -30.64 6.03 15.03
N VAL A 261 -31.70 5.77 14.27
CA VAL A 261 -32.81 6.72 14.06
C VAL A 261 -33.51 7.05 15.37
N ASN A 262 -33.82 6.02 16.18
CA ASN A 262 -34.49 6.19 17.46
C ASN A 262 -33.67 7.05 18.45
N TYR A 263 -32.34 7.00 18.36
CA TYR A 263 -31.44 7.76 19.22
C TYR A 263 -31.10 9.15 18.67
N SER A 264 -30.60 9.24 17.43
CA SER A 264 -29.96 10.44 16.89
C SER A 264 -30.91 11.39 16.16
N LYS A 265 -32.21 11.08 16.02
CA LYS A 265 -33.19 11.87 15.23
C LYS A 265 -32.85 12.05 13.74
N CYS A 266 -31.79 11.40 13.24
CA CYS A 266 -31.48 11.35 11.82
C CYS A 266 -32.57 10.60 11.03
N SER A 267 -32.61 10.80 9.71
CA SER A 267 -33.54 10.07 8.86
C SER A 267 -33.12 8.60 8.67
N GLN A 268 -34.10 7.71 8.44
CA GLN A 268 -33.84 6.30 8.11
C GLN A 268 -32.85 6.15 6.95
N ALA A 269 -33.03 6.92 5.87
CA ALA A 269 -32.14 6.90 4.71
C ALA A 269 -30.70 7.32 5.08
N THR A 270 -30.55 8.26 6.01
CA THR A 270 -29.23 8.70 6.49
C THR A 270 -28.54 7.61 7.30
N ALA A 271 -29.26 6.97 8.21
CA ALA A 271 -28.75 5.87 9.02
C ALA A 271 -28.36 4.66 8.14
N GLU A 272 -29.18 4.31 7.15
CA GLU A 272 -28.90 3.26 6.17
C GLU A 272 -27.66 3.60 5.33
N SER A 273 -27.56 4.83 4.81
CA SER A 273 -26.38 5.29 4.06
C SER A 273 -25.09 5.16 4.89
N PHE A 274 -25.13 5.55 6.17
CA PHE A 274 -24.00 5.42 7.08
C PHE A 274 -23.54 3.96 7.22
N TYR A 275 -24.45 3.06 7.63
CA TYR A 275 -24.09 1.64 7.84
C TYR A 275 -23.75 0.92 6.54
N ASN A 276 -24.42 1.23 5.42
CA ASN A 276 -24.11 0.63 4.12
C ASN A 276 -22.68 0.96 3.68
N GLY A 277 -22.21 2.19 3.93
CA GLY A 277 -20.82 2.56 3.66
C GLY A 277 -19.79 1.78 4.49
N LEU A 278 -20.18 1.20 5.63
CA LEU A 278 -19.34 0.34 6.47
C LEU A 278 -19.52 -1.16 6.19
N THR A 279 -20.37 -1.52 5.23
CA THR A 279 -20.84 -2.89 5.04
C THR A 279 -20.28 -3.54 3.78
N ILE A 280 -19.87 -4.80 3.92
CA ILE A 280 -19.58 -5.73 2.83
C ILE A 280 -20.60 -6.84 2.79
N ASN A 281 -21.06 -7.14 1.58
CA ASN A 281 -21.98 -8.23 1.29
C ASN A 281 -21.62 -8.88 -0.06
N ARG A 282 -22.41 -9.87 -0.46
CA ARG A 282 -22.26 -10.59 -1.73
C ARG A 282 -22.22 -9.66 -2.95
N GLN A 283 -22.99 -8.57 -2.92
CA GLN A 283 -23.17 -7.67 -4.07
C GLN A 283 -22.02 -6.67 -4.23
N ASN A 284 -21.40 -6.23 -3.13
CA ASN A 284 -20.40 -5.17 -3.17
C ASN A 284 -18.97 -5.64 -2.87
N LYS A 285 -18.74 -6.87 -2.39
CA LYS A 285 -17.37 -7.38 -2.20
C LYS A 285 -16.62 -7.50 -3.53
N LEU A 286 -15.30 -7.62 -3.44
CA LEU A 286 -14.46 -7.92 -4.60
C LEU A 286 -14.36 -9.44 -4.80
N SER A 287 -14.03 -9.85 -6.03
CA SER A 287 -13.52 -11.20 -6.27
C SER A 287 -12.18 -11.39 -5.54
N ILE A 288 -11.73 -12.64 -5.42
CA ILE A 288 -10.41 -12.96 -4.84
C ILE A 288 -9.30 -12.23 -5.59
N GLU A 289 -9.33 -12.28 -6.93
CA GLU A 289 -8.38 -11.64 -7.82
C GLU A 289 -8.34 -10.13 -7.58
N ASP A 290 -9.49 -9.47 -7.65
CA ASP A 290 -9.59 -8.03 -7.47
C ASP A 290 -9.23 -7.62 -6.04
N ALA A 291 -9.53 -8.44 -5.04
CA ALA A 291 -9.14 -8.16 -3.67
C ALA A 291 -7.61 -8.12 -3.53
N ILE A 292 -6.88 -9.01 -4.19
CA ILE A 292 -5.42 -9.03 -4.15
C ILE A 292 -4.82 -7.92 -5.00
N LEU A 293 -5.33 -7.73 -6.23
CA LEU A 293 -4.80 -6.77 -7.20
C LEU A 293 -5.21 -5.32 -6.91
N LYS A 294 -6.27 -5.09 -6.13
CA LYS A 294 -6.74 -3.76 -5.70
C LYS A 294 -6.71 -3.67 -4.17
N PRO A 295 -5.51 -3.77 -3.56
CA PRO A 295 -5.36 -3.88 -2.11
C PRO A 295 -5.93 -2.69 -1.33
N HIS A 296 -5.98 -1.53 -1.98
CA HIS A 296 -6.39 -0.26 -1.40
C HIS A 296 -7.83 0.16 -1.75
N SER A 297 -8.61 -0.73 -2.35
CA SER A 297 -10.01 -0.49 -2.68
C SER A 297 -10.86 -0.37 -1.42
N VAL A 298 -11.72 0.65 -1.34
CA VAL A 298 -12.68 0.85 -0.24
C VAL A 298 -13.78 -0.21 -0.16
N ARG A 299 -13.85 -1.12 -1.15
CA ARG A 299 -14.75 -2.27 -1.15
C ARG A 299 -14.19 -3.46 -0.36
N ARG A 300 -12.96 -3.36 0.16
CA ARG A 300 -12.29 -4.40 0.94
C ARG A 300 -12.71 -4.38 2.40
N TYR A 301 -12.65 -5.55 3.05
CA TYR A 301 -12.95 -5.68 4.49
C TYR A 301 -12.03 -4.81 5.36
N MET A 302 -10.85 -4.45 4.83
CA MET A 302 -9.97 -3.47 5.45
C MET A 302 -10.67 -2.13 5.78
N PHE A 303 -11.56 -1.63 4.92
CA PHE A 303 -12.25 -0.33 5.06
C PHE A 303 -13.68 -0.44 5.58
N ARG A 304 -14.30 -1.62 5.48
CA ARG A 304 -15.72 -1.83 5.76
C ARG A 304 -15.88 -2.92 6.82
N PRO A 305 -16.05 -2.58 8.10
CA PRO A 305 -15.94 -3.53 9.21
C PRO A 305 -17.12 -4.50 9.39
N ILE A 306 -18.22 -4.32 8.64
CA ILE A 306 -19.44 -5.10 8.81
C ILE A 306 -19.54 -6.12 7.67
N LEU A 307 -19.48 -7.42 7.98
CA LEU A 307 -19.70 -8.50 7.00
C LEU A 307 -21.15 -8.96 7.09
N ILE A 308 -21.84 -9.04 5.95
CA ILE A 308 -23.19 -9.65 5.87
C ILE A 308 -23.06 -11.04 5.27
N TYR A 309 -23.51 -12.03 6.02
CA TYR A 309 -23.65 -13.42 5.57
C TYR A 309 -25.13 -13.81 5.52
N MET A 310 -25.46 -14.70 4.59
CA MET A 310 -26.76 -15.36 4.53
C MET A 310 -26.72 -16.59 5.44
N ILE A 311 -27.46 -16.60 6.56
CA ILE A 311 -27.45 -17.69 7.54
C ILE A 311 -28.89 -18.11 7.83
N GLY A 312 -29.22 -19.36 7.52
CA GLY A 312 -30.58 -19.90 7.69
C GLY A 312 -31.64 -19.14 6.87
N GLY A 313 -31.25 -18.56 5.73
CA GLY A 313 -32.13 -17.76 4.87
C GLY A 313 -32.30 -16.31 5.30
N GLU A 314 -31.55 -15.82 6.30
CA GLU A 314 -31.57 -14.43 6.73
C GLU A 314 -30.19 -13.77 6.62
N ASP A 315 -30.17 -12.47 6.29
CA ASP A 315 -28.97 -11.65 6.39
C ASP A 315 -28.57 -11.44 7.84
N ARG A 316 -27.28 -11.69 8.13
CA ARG A 316 -26.68 -11.57 9.46
C ARG A 316 -25.37 -10.79 9.38
N ALA A 317 -25.30 -9.68 10.11
CA ALA A 317 -24.11 -8.87 10.28
C ALA A 317 -23.16 -9.49 11.31
N LEU A 318 -21.89 -9.64 10.93
CA LEU A 318 -20.77 -10.01 11.78
C LEU A 318 -19.81 -8.82 11.89
N VAL A 319 -19.60 -8.33 13.11
CA VAL A 319 -18.84 -7.09 13.37
C VAL A 319 -17.99 -7.24 14.63
N GLY A 320 -16.74 -6.78 14.53
CA GLY A 320 -15.71 -6.94 15.57
C GLY A 320 -15.24 -5.62 16.10
N ARG A 321 -14.91 -5.57 17.39
CA ARG A 321 -14.48 -4.32 18.02
C ARG A 321 -13.14 -3.87 17.46
N GLU A 322 -12.21 -4.80 17.34
CA GLU A 322 -10.86 -4.49 16.87
C GLU A 322 -10.89 -4.16 15.38
N LYS A 323 -11.61 -4.96 14.57
CA LYS A 323 -11.82 -4.67 13.15
C LYS A 323 -12.51 -3.33 12.91
N PHE A 324 -13.53 -2.98 13.69
CA PHE A 324 -14.24 -1.70 13.54
C PHE A 324 -13.30 -0.53 13.76
N ALA A 325 -12.53 -0.56 14.85
CA ALA A 325 -11.52 0.46 15.15
C ALA A 325 -10.44 0.54 14.04
N GLU A 326 -9.89 -0.60 13.61
CA GLU A 326 -8.90 -0.67 12.54
C GLU A 326 -9.44 -0.07 11.23
N SER A 327 -10.68 -0.38 10.85
CA SER A 327 -11.26 0.09 9.59
C SER A 327 -11.46 1.60 9.58
N VAL A 328 -11.92 2.17 10.70
CA VAL A 328 -12.09 3.62 10.85
C VAL A 328 -10.74 4.33 10.84
N MET A 329 -9.74 3.76 11.51
CA MET A 329 -8.37 4.27 11.47
C MET A 329 -7.88 4.32 10.03
N VAL A 330 -8.01 3.24 9.28
CA VAL A 330 -7.59 3.17 7.88
C VAL A 330 -8.41 4.10 6.96
N LEU A 331 -9.71 4.26 7.21
CA LEU A 331 -10.54 5.23 6.50
C LEU A 331 -10.01 6.66 6.69
N GLY A 332 -9.66 7.02 7.92
CA GLY A 332 -9.10 8.33 8.25
C GLY A 332 -7.71 8.52 7.66
N THR A 333 -6.77 7.63 7.95
CA THR A 333 -5.34 7.84 7.62
C THR A 333 -4.97 7.49 6.20
N ASN A 334 -5.74 6.61 5.54
CA ASN A 334 -5.37 6.02 4.27
C ASN A 334 -6.50 6.09 3.23
N ALA A 335 -7.50 6.96 3.36
CA ALA A 335 -8.63 6.99 2.44
C ALA A 335 -9.16 8.41 2.13
N ILE A 336 -9.50 9.21 3.15
CA ILE A 336 -10.13 10.54 2.94
C ILE A 336 -9.29 11.51 2.08
N HIS A 337 -7.96 11.47 2.18
CA HIS A 337 -7.09 12.36 1.40
C HIS A 337 -7.02 12.03 -0.09
N TRP A 338 -7.44 10.83 -0.49
CA TRP A 338 -7.39 10.36 -1.88
C TRP A 338 -8.79 10.21 -2.50
N ASN A 339 -9.80 10.86 -1.92
CA ASN A 339 -11.21 10.69 -2.30
C ASN A 339 -11.67 9.22 -2.32
N ALA A 340 -10.95 8.36 -1.59
CA ALA A 340 -11.19 6.93 -1.54
C ALA A 340 -12.06 6.63 -0.32
N VAL A 341 -13.34 6.96 -0.38
CA VAL A 341 -14.33 6.66 0.67
C VAL A 341 -15.52 5.89 0.09
N PRO A 342 -16.34 5.23 0.91
CA PRO A 342 -17.56 4.56 0.45
C PRO A 342 -18.47 5.46 -0.40
N GLU A 343 -18.93 4.96 -1.55
CA GLU A 343 -19.83 5.69 -2.46
C GLU A 343 -21.16 6.06 -1.78
N GLU A 344 -21.63 5.19 -0.89
CA GLU A 344 -22.82 5.39 -0.08
C GLU A 344 -22.72 6.68 0.75
N TRP A 345 -21.52 7.01 1.25
CA TRP A 345 -21.27 8.24 1.99
C TRP A 345 -21.12 9.46 1.08
N LEU A 346 -20.60 9.27 -0.14
CA LEU A 346 -20.46 10.36 -1.12
C LEU A 346 -21.81 10.85 -1.65
N SER A 347 -22.89 10.09 -1.48
CA SER A 347 -24.25 10.57 -1.76
C SER A 347 -24.64 11.76 -0.88
N ASN A 348 -24.04 11.88 0.31
CA ASN A 348 -24.19 13.01 1.21
C ASN A 348 -23.32 14.20 0.75
N LYS A 349 -23.96 15.28 0.30
CA LYS A 349 -23.27 16.49 -0.20
C LYS A 349 -22.40 17.18 0.84
N CYS A 350 -22.78 17.15 2.13
CA CYS A 350 -21.95 17.69 3.21
C CYS A 350 -20.66 16.88 3.32
N PHE A 351 -20.78 15.56 3.36
CA PHE A 351 -19.63 14.67 3.53
C PHE A 351 -18.70 14.72 2.30
N ARG A 352 -19.27 14.78 1.09
CA ARG A 352 -18.49 14.99 -0.15
C ARG A 352 -17.63 16.25 -0.08
N LYS A 353 -18.18 17.38 0.38
CA LYS A 353 -17.40 18.63 0.54
C LYS A 353 -16.24 18.48 1.52
N PHE A 354 -16.44 17.72 2.61
CA PHE A 354 -15.37 17.42 3.56
C PHE A 354 -14.24 16.61 2.90
N VAL A 355 -14.58 15.55 2.17
CA VAL A 355 -13.62 14.70 1.47
C VAL A 355 -12.87 15.50 0.39
N ASP A 356 -13.58 16.30 -0.43
CA ASP A 356 -12.97 17.18 -1.43
C ASP A 356 -12.02 18.20 -0.82
N LYS A 357 -12.33 18.69 0.41
CA LYS A 357 -11.45 19.58 1.16
C LYS A 357 -10.18 18.84 1.59
N LYS A 358 -10.32 17.65 2.17
CA LYS A 358 -9.18 16.82 2.60
C LYS A 358 -8.26 16.41 1.45
N ALA A 359 -8.82 16.17 0.26
CA ALA A 359 -8.04 15.89 -0.93
C ALA A 359 -7.27 17.10 -1.51
N ARG A 360 -7.58 18.33 -1.08
CA ARG A 360 -6.82 19.54 -1.46
C ARG A 360 -5.79 19.97 -0.42
N GLU A 361 -5.85 19.38 0.78
CA GLU A 361 -4.99 19.74 1.90
C GLU A 361 -3.75 18.86 2.01
N HIS A 362 -3.75 17.67 1.39
CA HIS A 362 -2.71 16.67 1.64
C HIS A 362 -1.30 17.11 1.21
N ASP A 363 -1.16 17.79 0.07
CA ASP A 363 0.17 18.21 -0.42
C ASP A 363 0.81 19.22 0.54
N ARG A 364 -0.01 20.11 1.14
CA ARG A 364 0.45 21.10 2.11
C ARG A 364 1.07 20.46 3.36
N ILE A 365 0.59 19.30 3.79
CA ILE A 365 1.13 18.59 4.96
C ILE A 365 2.61 18.22 4.72
N LEU A 366 2.94 17.76 3.51
CA LEU A 366 4.30 17.45 3.13
C LEU A 366 5.11 18.74 2.94
N GLU A 367 4.58 19.70 2.19
CA GLU A 367 5.24 20.97 1.91
C GLU A 367 5.63 21.73 3.19
N ASP A 368 4.72 21.84 4.16
CA ASP A 368 4.98 22.59 5.40
C ASP A 368 6.11 21.95 6.22
N LYS A 369 6.22 20.61 6.20
CA LYS A 369 7.34 19.89 6.84
C LYS A 369 8.65 20.10 6.10
N ILE A 370 8.64 20.07 4.76
CA ILE A 370 9.83 20.39 3.95
C ILE A 370 10.29 21.81 4.22
N GLU A 371 9.38 22.78 4.24
CA GLU A 371 9.70 24.19 4.50
C GLU A 371 10.37 24.36 5.87
N ALA A 372 9.85 23.68 6.91
CA ALA A 372 10.46 23.71 8.24
C ALA A 372 11.91 23.22 8.22
N ILE A 373 12.20 22.13 7.50
CA ILE A 373 13.57 21.61 7.34
C ILE A 373 14.45 22.63 6.61
N LEU A 374 13.98 23.19 5.48
CA LEU A 374 14.76 24.16 4.71
C LEU A 374 15.09 25.43 5.51
N LYS A 375 14.13 25.91 6.33
CA LYS A 375 14.33 27.02 7.28
C LYS A 375 15.37 26.68 8.34
N GLU A 376 15.27 25.51 8.95
CA GLU A 376 16.22 25.04 9.97
C GLU A 376 17.64 24.96 9.41
N LYS A 377 17.79 24.52 8.16
CA LYS A 377 19.09 24.45 7.46
C LYS A 377 19.60 25.78 6.94
N GLY A 378 18.81 26.86 7.02
CA GLY A 378 19.20 28.18 6.53
C GLY A 378 19.41 28.24 5.01
N LEU A 379 18.74 27.36 4.25
CA LEU A 379 18.84 27.35 2.79
C LEU A 379 18.00 28.45 2.16
N LEU A 380 18.45 28.96 1.02
CA LEU A 380 17.64 29.85 0.19
C LEU A 380 16.61 29.00 -0.55
N TYR A 381 15.32 29.33 -0.43
CA TYR A 381 14.29 28.63 -1.19
C TYR A 381 13.10 29.55 -1.50
N THR A 382 12.29 29.10 -2.44
CA THR A 382 10.95 29.63 -2.72
C THR A 382 10.00 28.44 -2.96
N ARG A 383 8.73 28.60 -2.60
CA ARG A 383 7.71 27.53 -2.71
C ARG A 383 6.42 28.00 -3.36
N ASN A 384 5.65 27.09 -3.95
CA ASN A 384 4.34 27.33 -4.58
C ASN A 384 4.39 28.48 -5.61
N ILE A 385 5.36 28.38 -6.52
CA ILE A 385 5.72 29.47 -7.43
C ILE A 385 4.81 29.45 -8.66
N LYS A 386 3.90 30.42 -8.71
CA LYS A 386 3.07 30.72 -9.89
C LYS A 386 3.58 31.89 -10.72
N SER A 387 4.42 32.72 -10.11
CA SER A 387 5.06 33.88 -10.73
C SER A 387 6.36 34.27 -10.04
N PHE A 388 7.33 34.78 -10.80
CA PHE A 388 8.56 35.33 -10.29
C PHE A 388 8.49 36.85 -10.14
N LYS A 389 9.04 37.37 -9.05
CA LYS A 389 9.22 38.81 -8.84
C LYS A 389 10.37 39.33 -9.72
N GLN A 390 10.24 40.56 -10.21
CA GLN A 390 11.26 41.23 -11.01
C GLN A 390 11.62 42.58 -10.38
N PHE A 391 12.86 43.05 -10.58
CA PHE A 391 13.30 44.36 -10.07
C PHE A 391 12.55 45.52 -10.72
N SER A 392 12.17 45.35 -11.99
CA SER A 392 11.39 46.32 -12.76
C SER A 392 10.32 45.60 -13.57
N GLY A 393 9.08 46.09 -13.52
CA GLY A 393 7.95 45.53 -14.29
C GLY A 393 7.02 44.65 -13.46
N ASP A 394 6.06 44.04 -14.15
CA ASP A 394 5.11 43.11 -13.54
C ASP A 394 5.77 41.76 -13.22
N ASN A 395 5.24 41.04 -12.24
CA ASN A 395 5.71 39.69 -11.95
C ASN A 395 5.52 38.76 -13.18
N LEU A 396 6.53 37.96 -13.47
CA LEU A 396 6.47 37.00 -14.58
C LEU A 396 5.67 35.77 -14.17
N ARG A 397 4.47 35.59 -14.73
CA ARG A 397 3.63 34.42 -14.49
C ARG A 397 4.16 33.18 -15.23
N ILE A 398 4.34 32.09 -14.49
CA ILE A 398 4.83 30.80 -15.02
C ILE A 398 3.81 29.67 -14.95
N ASP A 399 2.74 29.83 -14.18
CA ASP A 399 1.62 28.88 -14.13
C ASP A 399 0.81 28.94 -15.44
N ASN A 400 1.36 28.26 -16.44
CA ASN A 400 0.91 28.16 -17.83
C ASN A 400 1.46 26.86 -18.45
N PRO A 401 1.02 26.46 -19.67
CA PRO A 401 1.45 25.20 -20.29
C PRO A 401 2.95 25.06 -20.57
N THR A 402 3.72 26.15 -20.58
CA THR A 402 5.16 26.15 -20.90
C THR A 402 6.03 25.74 -19.71
N CYS A 403 5.61 26.07 -18.48
CA CYS A 403 6.32 25.70 -17.25
C CYS A 403 5.36 24.97 -16.31
N GLY A 404 4.38 25.72 -15.80
CA GLY A 404 3.47 25.29 -14.74
C GLY A 404 3.92 25.83 -13.38
N GLU A 405 3.07 25.67 -12.36
CA GLU A 405 3.46 25.91 -10.97
C GLU A 405 4.64 25.02 -10.56
N ILE A 406 5.65 25.60 -9.91
CA ILE A 406 6.79 24.87 -9.32
C ILE A 406 6.57 24.79 -7.81
N ASP A 407 6.72 23.61 -7.21
CA ASP A 407 6.42 23.46 -5.77
C ASP A 407 7.59 24.00 -4.94
N TYR A 408 8.85 23.71 -5.32
CA TYR A 408 10.05 24.28 -4.70
C TYR A 408 11.16 24.60 -5.70
N ILE A 409 11.87 25.69 -5.39
CA ILE A 409 13.24 25.93 -5.83
C ILE A 409 14.09 26.09 -4.58
N VAL A 410 15.09 25.22 -4.39
CA VAL A 410 16.01 25.26 -3.24
C VAL A 410 17.43 25.50 -3.75
N VAL A 411 18.13 26.46 -3.18
CA VAL A 411 19.50 26.80 -3.56
C VAL A 411 20.43 26.54 -2.38
N ASN A 412 21.40 25.66 -2.61
CA ASN A 412 22.50 25.43 -1.68
C ASN A 412 23.79 26.03 -2.25
N LEU A 413 24.22 27.13 -1.62
CA LEU A 413 25.41 27.88 -2.04
C LEU A 413 26.72 27.11 -1.81
N SER A 414 26.78 26.26 -0.79
CA SER A 414 27.99 25.53 -0.39
C SER A 414 28.38 24.46 -1.40
N ILE A 415 27.40 23.77 -1.98
CA ILE A 415 27.61 22.72 -2.99
C ILE A 415 27.32 23.18 -4.42
N LYS A 416 27.04 24.49 -4.60
CA LYS A 416 26.67 25.10 -5.89
C LYS A 416 25.58 24.30 -6.64
N LYS A 417 24.44 24.07 -5.97
CA LYS A 417 23.34 23.30 -6.53
C LYS A 417 21.98 23.98 -6.34
N ILE A 418 21.17 23.91 -7.40
CA ILE A 418 19.76 24.35 -7.42
C ILE A 418 18.89 23.11 -7.58
N PHE A 419 18.06 22.83 -6.59
CA PHE A 419 17.07 21.77 -6.66
C PHE A 419 15.74 22.33 -7.14
N ILE A 420 15.20 21.75 -8.21
CA ILE A 420 13.82 22.00 -8.66
C ILE A 420 13.01 20.80 -8.21
N ALA A 421 12.07 21.03 -7.29
CA ALA A 421 11.35 19.92 -6.67
C ALA A 421 9.84 20.06 -6.81
N ASP A 422 9.22 18.90 -7.03
CA ASP A 422 7.79 18.70 -6.91
C ASP A 422 7.48 17.82 -5.71
N SER A 423 6.47 18.20 -4.93
CA SER A 423 5.95 17.41 -3.82
C SER A 423 4.92 16.40 -4.33
N LYS A 424 4.97 15.17 -3.82
CA LYS A 424 3.95 14.14 -4.10
C LYS A 424 3.56 13.45 -2.80
N TYR A 425 2.35 13.76 -2.33
CA TYR A 425 1.76 13.08 -1.17
C TYR A 425 1.11 11.76 -1.59
N ASN A 426 1.93 10.71 -1.61
CA ASN A 426 1.52 9.37 -1.98
C ASN A 426 0.75 8.69 -0.85
N ARG A 427 -0.15 7.79 -1.26
CA ARG A 427 -0.81 6.86 -0.36
C ARG A 427 0.24 5.86 0.16
N VAL A 428 0.21 5.52 1.44
CA VAL A 428 1.16 4.55 2.00
C VAL A 428 0.87 3.16 1.43
N ARG A 429 1.90 2.51 0.88
CA ARG A 429 1.84 1.17 0.27
C ARG A 429 3.04 0.36 0.74
N TYR A 430 2.90 -0.97 0.79
CA TYR A 430 3.96 -1.84 1.31
C TYR A 430 4.31 -2.96 0.33
N GLU A 431 3.46 -3.20 -0.66
CA GLU A 431 3.53 -4.28 -1.63
C GLU A 431 3.75 -3.76 -3.06
N ALA A 432 4.32 -4.61 -3.92
CA ALA A 432 4.68 -4.25 -5.30
C ALA A 432 3.45 -3.92 -6.15
N VAL A 433 2.35 -4.65 -5.95
CA VAL A 433 1.04 -4.32 -6.58
C VAL A 433 0.63 -2.88 -6.27
N GLY A 434 0.87 -2.44 -5.04
CA GLY A 434 0.64 -1.07 -4.61
C GLY A 434 1.59 -0.11 -5.31
N PHE A 435 2.90 -0.34 -5.21
CA PHE A 435 3.92 0.53 -5.81
C PHE A 435 3.73 0.74 -7.30
N ARG A 436 3.23 -0.27 -8.03
CA ARG A 436 2.95 -0.17 -9.47
C ARG A 436 2.04 0.98 -9.83
N MET A 437 1.05 1.30 -8.99
CA MET A 437 0.17 2.45 -9.23
C MET A 437 0.94 3.76 -9.15
N ASP A 438 1.78 3.93 -8.11
CA ASP A 438 2.55 5.15 -7.93
C ASP A 438 3.61 5.26 -9.02
N TYR A 439 4.37 4.19 -9.27
CA TYR A 439 5.36 4.10 -10.35
C TYR A 439 4.76 4.52 -11.70
N SER A 440 3.59 3.99 -12.06
CA SER A 440 2.90 4.36 -13.29
C SER A 440 2.54 5.84 -13.35
N ASN A 441 2.12 6.46 -12.24
CA ASN A 441 1.79 7.89 -12.18
C ASN A 441 3.04 8.77 -12.35
N PHE A 442 4.15 8.39 -11.72
CA PHE A 442 5.42 9.09 -11.88
C PHE A 442 5.87 9.08 -13.34
N ILE A 443 5.98 7.89 -13.95
CA ILE A 443 6.47 7.73 -15.33
C ILE A 443 5.55 8.44 -16.34
N LYS A 444 4.22 8.24 -16.24
CA LYS A 444 3.28 8.75 -17.26
C LYS A 444 2.99 10.25 -17.13
N THR A 445 3.11 10.80 -15.93
CA THR A 445 2.63 12.17 -15.64
C THR A 445 3.74 13.03 -15.07
N TYR A 446 4.26 12.67 -13.89
CA TYR A 446 5.08 13.58 -13.09
C TYR A 446 6.45 13.85 -13.68
N GLU A 447 7.12 12.84 -14.27
CA GLU A 447 8.44 13.04 -14.88
C GLU A 447 8.42 14.11 -15.98
N SER A 448 7.43 14.06 -16.88
CA SER A 448 7.29 15.03 -17.97
C SER A 448 7.01 16.46 -17.46
N GLN A 449 6.29 16.58 -16.34
CA GLN A 449 6.00 17.87 -15.72
C GLN A 449 7.26 18.46 -15.08
N LEU A 450 8.01 17.64 -14.34
CA LEU A 450 9.26 18.06 -13.71
C LEU A 450 10.32 18.41 -14.74
N GLU A 451 10.49 17.60 -15.80
CA GLU A 451 11.40 17.89 -16.92
C GLU A 451 11.13 19.28 -17.53
N ARG A 452 9.85 19.62 -17.74
CA ARG A 452 9.46 20.93 -18.28
C ARG A 452 9.85 22.09 -17.35
N LYS A 453 9.67 21.91 -16.03
CA LYS A 453 10.08 22.90 -15.02
C LYS A 453 11.61 23.08 -15.01
N ILE A 454 12.37 21.99 -15.05
CA ILE A 454 13.84 22.02 -15.10
C ILE A 454 14.32 22.77 -16.34
N ARG A 455 13.79 22.43 -17.52
CA ARG A 455 14.16 23.10 -18.78
C ARG A 455 13.86 24.60 -18.73
N TRP A 456 12.70 24.97 -18.20
CA TRP A 456 12.32 26.37 -18.07
C TRP A 456 13.28 27.12 -17.13
N VAL A 457 13.57 26.57 -15.95
CA VAL A 457 14.49 27.19 -14.98
C VAL A 457 15.90 27.29 -15.55
N THR A 458 16.39 26.24 -16.21
CA THR A 458 17.71 26.23 -16.85
C THR A 458 17.84 27.35 -17.89
N ALA A 459 16.80 27.58 -18.69
CA ALA A 459 16.80 28.65 -19.69
C ALA A 459 16.61 30.06 -19.10
N ASN A 460 16.20 30.19 -17.83
CA ASN A 460 15.78 31.45 -17.22
C ASN A 460 16.47 31.72 -15.87
N LEU A 461 17.71 31.26 -15.69
CA LEU A 461 18.44 31.33 -14.42
C LEU A 461 18.53 32.76 -13.86
N ASN A 462 18.72 33.76 -14.72
CA ASN A 462 18.73 35.18 -14.34
C ASN A 462 17.44 35.62 -13.62
N ILE A 463 16.29 35.10 -14.06
CA ILE A 463 14.99 35.43 -13.46
C ILE A 463 14.87 34.81 -12.07
N ILE A 464 15.40 33.59 -11.89
CA ILE A 464 15.44 32.92 -10.59
C ILE A 464 16.35 33.70 -9.61
N ARG A 465 17.53 34.11 -10.08
CA ARG A 465 18.47 34.94 -9.32
C ARG A 465 17.79 36.22 -8.83
N ASP A 466 17.17 36.98 -9.72
CA ASP A 466 16.51 38.24 -9.39
C ASP A 466 15.36 38.04 -8.38
N HIS A 467 14.53 37.02 -8.61
CA HIS A 467 13.47 36.67 -7.68
C HIS A 467 14.00 36.36 -6.28
N LEU A 468 15.04 35.53 -6.17
CA LEU A 468 15.66 35.16 -4.90
C LEU A 468 16.30 36.36 -4.20
N LYS A 469 16.96 37.26 -4.95
CA LYS A 469 17.47 38.52 -4.41
C LYS A 469 16.35 39.36 -3.79
N ILE A 470 15.23 39.52 -4.50
CA ILE A 470 14.09 40.32 -4.04
C ILE A 470 13.42 39.72 -2.80
N ILE A 471 13.13 38.42 -2.79
CA ILE A 471 12.37 37.82 -1.67
C ILE A 471 13.22 37.64 -0.40
N ASN A 472 14.54 37.52 -0.54
CA ASN A 472 15.46 37.36 0.59
C ASN A 472 16.19 38.66 0.97
N GLY A 473 15.97 39.76 0.24
CA GLY A 473 16.65 41.04 0.49
C GLY A 473 18.16 40.99 0.29
N LEU A 474 18.63 40.21 -0.68
CA LEU A 474 20.05 40.07 -1.00
C LEU A 474 20.48 41.10 -2.05
N GLU A 475 21.58 41.78 -1.82
CA GLU A 475 22.19 42.68 -2.81
C GLU A 475 22.89 41.89 -3.92
N ASP A 476 23.57 40.80 -3.54
CA ASP A 476 24.27 39.94 -4.48
C ASP A 476 24.01 38.44 -4.25
N LEU A 477 24.01 37.70 -5.37
CA LEU A 477 23.73 36.28 -5.48
C LEU A 477 24.16 35.85 -6.88
N GLU A 478 25.19 35.02 -6.99
CA GLU A 478 25.63 34.48 -8.27
C GLU A 478 25.29 32.99 -8.40
N LEU A 479 24.73 32.61 -9.54
CA LEU A 479 24.23 31.25 -9.79
C LEU A 479 24.82 30.60 -11.05
N ASP A 480 25.66 31.29 -11.83
CA ASP A 480 26.10 30.84 -13.16
C ASP A 480 26.87 29.50 -13.16
N GLU A 481 27.55 29.17 -12.05
CA GLU A 481 28.29 27.92 -11.87
C GLU A 481 27.48 26.81 -11.19
N PHE A 482 26.18 27.01 -10.95
CA PHE A 482 25.37 26.05 -10.21
C PHE A 482 24.85 24.94 -11.11
N SER A 483 24.93 23.71 -10.61
CA SER A 483 24.23 22.58 -11.23
C SER A 483 22.74 22.61 -10.88
N ILE A 484 21.88 22.25 -11.83
CA ILE A 484 20.43 22.14 -11.60
C ILE A 484 20.06 20.65 -11.51
N GLU A 485 19.42 20.25 -10.42
CA GLU A 485 18.96 18.88 -10.20
C GLU A 485 17.44 18.86 -9.97
N GLY A 486 16.74 18.07 -10.76
CA GLY A 486 15.31 17.82 -10.58
C GLY A 486 15.06 16.68 -9.61
N ILE A 487 14.19 16.89 -8.62
CA ILE A 487 13.85 15.87 -7.62
C ILE A 487 12.35 15.85 -7.32
N PHE A 488 11.90 14.78 -6.67
CA PHE A 488 10.60 14.75 -6.01
C PHE A 488 10.77 14.70 -4.50
N PHE A 489 9.95 15.43 -3.77
CA PHE A 489 9.76 15.19 -2.34
C PHE A 489 8.55 14.28 -2.14
N ILE A 490 8.70 13.22 -1.34
CA ILE A 490 7.65 12.24 -1.08
C ILE A 490 7.43 12.03 0.42
N ASN A 491 6.18 11.85 0.83
CA ASN A 491 5.80 11.61 2.23
C ASN A 491 6.07 10.16 2.70
N THR A 492 6.09 9.21 1.76
CA THR A 492 6.24 7.77 2.02
C THR A 492 7.04 7.12 0.88
N PRO A 493 7.87 6.10 1.17
CA PRO A 493 8.61 5.38 0.15
C PRO A 493 7.75 4.77 -0.96
N THR A 494 8.37 4.60 -2.13
CA THR A 494 7.77 3.91 -3.28
C THR A 494 8.87 3.30 -4.14
N PHE A 495 8.57 2.27 -4.93
CA PHE A 495 9.55 1.65 -5.84
C PHE A 495 10.18 2.64 -6.82
N TYR A 496 9.45 3.70 -7.21
CA TYR A 496 9.97 4.74 -8.09
C TYR A 496 11.26 5.39 -7.56
N MET A 497 11.47 5.45 -6.24
CA MET A 497 12.71 6.02 -5.69
C MET A 497 13.96 5.21 -6.04
N PHE A 498 13.82 3.96 -6.48
CA PHE A 498 14.94 3.11 -6.87
C PHE A 498 15.13 3.01 -8.38
N ASN A 499 14.07 3.22 -9.16
CA ASN A 499 14.09 2.98 -10.61
C ASN A 499 13.45 4.09 -11.44
N GLY A 500 13.33 5.29 -10.87
CA GLY A 500 12.81 6.47 -11.54
C GLY A 500 13.90 7.23 -12.29
N LYS A 501 13.51 8.09 -13.24
CA LYS A 501 14.49 8.98 -13.90
C LYS A 501 15.03 10.05 -12.95
N TYR A 502 14.15 10.59 -12.10
CA TYR A 502 14.49 11.58 -11.08
C TYR A 502 14.47 10.95 -9.70
N LYS A 503 15.38 11.40 -8.82
CA LYS A 503 15.44 10.97 -7.43
C LYS A 503 14.17 11.40 -6.69
N ALA A 504 13.63 10.50 -5.87
CA ALA A 504 12.50 10.78 -4.99
C ALA A 504 12.96 10.69 -3.53
N ILE A 505 12.98 11.84 -2.87
CA ILE A 505 13.59 12.03 -1.56
C ILE A 505 12.48 12.01 -0.51
N THR A 506 12.60 11.11 0.46
CA THR A 506 11.66 11.03 1.59
C THR A 506 11.91 12.15 2.59
N LEU A 507 10.93 12.43 3.44
CA LEU A 507 11.10 13.40 4.54
C LEU A 507 12.31 13.13 5.44
N LYS A 508 12.62 11.85 5.70
CA LYS A 508 13.81 11.45 6.46
C LYS A 508 15.10 11.90 5.76
N GLN A 509 15.15 11.78 4.44
CA GLN A 509 16.36 12.00 3.64
C GLN A 509 16.57 13.47 3.29
N VAL A 510 15.51 14.29 3.26
CA VAL A 510 15.58 15.71 2.86
C VAL A 510 16.70 16.48 3.56
N PRO A 511 16.85 16.46 4.91
CA PRO A 511 17.84 17.31 5.59
C PRO A 511 19.27 17.07 5.14
N GLU A 512 19.65 15.81 4.87
CA GLU A 512 21.00 15.45 4.44
C GLU A 512 21.19 15.57 2.93
N PHE A 513 20.14 15.27 2.15
CA PHE A 513 20.20 15.32 0.69
C PHE A 513 20.41 16.76 0.18
N VAL A 514 19.63 17.71 0.70
CA VAL A 514 19.75 19.12 0.25
C VAL A 514 21.05 19.77 0.69
N GLU A 515 21.73 19.22 1.71
CA GLU A 515 23.06 19.63 2.16
C GLU A 515 24.21 18.98 1.36
N GLY A 516 23.91 18.03 0.48
CA GLY A 516 24.92 17.23 -0.24
C GLY A 516 25.63 16.20 0.65
N LYS A 517 25.02 15.81 1.76
CA LYS A 517 25.54 14.79 2.70
C LYS A 517 24.95 13.41 2.49
N TYR A 518 23.81 13.32 1.79
CA TYR A 518 23.20 12.07 1.39
C TYR A 518 23.26 11.92 -0.13
N GLU A 519 23.85 10.82 -0.55
CA GLU A 519 23.85 10.37 -1.93
C GLU A 519 23.15 9.02 -2.02
N TYR A 520 22.54 8.77 -3.17
CA TYR A 520 21.97 7.46 -3.45
C TYR A 520 23.11 6.44 -3.48
N PRO A 521 23.00 5.29 -2.78
CA PRO A 521 24.11 4.37 -2.63
C PRO A 521 24.57 3.79 -3.97
N GLU A 522 25.87 3.65 -4.18
CA GLU A 522 26.40 2.78 -5.23
C GLU A 522 26.45 1.35 -4.70
N LEU A 523 25.79 0.41 -5.38
CA LEU A 523 25.77 -0.98 -4.94
C LEU A 523 26.98 -1.70 -5.54
N MET A 524 27.84 -2.23 -4.68
CA MET A 524 28.95 -3.09 -5.08
C MET A 524 28.51 -4.55 -4.91
N LEU A 525 28.15 -5.18 -6.02
CA LEU A 525 27.65 -6.55 -6.05
C LEU A 525 28.77 -7.50 -6.44
N ILE A 526 28.87 -8.62 -5.73
CA ILE A 526 29.85 -9.67 -6.02
C ILE A 526 29.11 -10.79 -6.74
N LYS A 527 29.58 -11.13 -7.95
CA LYS A 527 29.08 -12.27 -8.71
C LYS A 527 30.21 -13.28 -8.86
N GLU A 528 29.98 -14.52 -8.46
CA GLU A 528 30.90 -15.61 -8.77
C GLU A 528 30.60 -16.12 -10.18
N GLU A 529 31.52 -15.89 -11.11
CA GLU A 529 31.45 -16.51 -12.45
C GLU A 529 32.71 -17.34 -12.68
N LYS A 530 32.51 -18.63 -12.99
CA LYS A 530 33.59 -19.58 -13.33
C LYS A 530 34.74 -19.64 -12.30
N GLY A 531 34.43 -19.46 -11.02
CA GLY A 531 35.41 -19.51 -9.93
C GLY A 531 36.18 -18.20 -9.68
N TYR A 532 35.77 -17.09 -10.30
CA TYR A 532 36.30 -15.75 -10.04
C TYR A 532 35.19 -14.85 -9.46
N GLU A 533 35.55 -14.05 -8.46
CA GLU A 533 34.70 -12.96 -7.97
C GLU A 533 34.77 -11.78 -8.95
N MET A 534 33.64 -11.45 -9.58
CA MET A 534 33.46 -10.23 -10.35
C MET A 534 32.73 -9.20 -9.50
N PHE A 535 33.26 -7.97 -9.49
CA PHE A 535 32.62 -6.83 -8.84
C PHE A 535 31.80 -6.04 -9.88
N MET A 536 30.50 -5.93 -9.67
CA MET A 536 29.60 -5.11 -10.46
C MET A 536 29.18 -3.88 -9.64
N MET A 537 29.45 -2.69 -10.18
CA MET A 537 28.95 -1.44 -9.59
C MET A 537 27.61 -1.08 -10.24
N VAL A 538 26.55 -1.03 -9.44
CA VAL A 538 25.21 -0.63 -9.89
C VAL A 538 24.86 0.73 -9.29
N ARG A 539 24.46 1.67 -10.16
CA ARG A 539 24.05 3.03 -9.79
C ARG A 539 22.56 3.23 -10.07
N HIS A 540 21.96 4.21 -9.40
CA HIS A 540 20.58 4.60 -9.69
C HIS A 540 20.45 5.11 -11.14
N PRO A 541 19.40 4.73 -11.89
CA PRO A 541 18.33 3.79 -11.52
C PRO A 541 18.80 2.33 -11.45
N TYR A 542 18.45 1.64 -10.35
CA TYR A 542 19.06 0.35 -9.97
C TYR A 542 18.51 -0.87 -10.71
N PHE A 543 17.32 -0.77 -11.31
CA PHE A 543 16.65 -1.90 -11.96
C PHE A 543 16.57 -1.64 -13.47
N GLN A 544 17.76 -1.51 -14.08
CA GLN A 544 17.97 -1.41 -15.52
C GLN A 544 18.89 -2.51 -16.01
N LYS A 545 18.67 -2.97 -17.24
CA LYS A 545 19.47 -4.02 -17.84
C LYS A 545 20.95 -3.58 -17.88
N PRO A 546 21.89 -4.42 -17.45
CA PRO A 546 23.31 -4.12 -17.58
C PRO A 546 23.66 -3.83 -19.04
N LEU A 547 24.42 -2.76 -19.28
CA LEU A 547 25.01 -2.51 -20.59
C LEU A 547 26.12 -3.55 -20.81
N ILE A 548 25.87 -4.52 -21.69
CA ILE A 548 26.91 -5.42 -22.18
C ILE A 548 27.76 -4.59 -23.14
N ILE A 549 28.95 -4.18 -22.71
CA ILE A 549 29.97 -3.66 -23.61
C ILE A 549 30.65 -4.89 -24.20
N GLU A 550 30.27 -5.30 -25.41
CA GLU A 550 31.05 -6.27 -26.17
C GLU A 550 32.39 -5.61 -26.51
N ASP A 551 33.49 -6.22 -26.06
CA ASP A 551 34.83 -5.75 -26.36
C ASP A 551 35.07 -5.91 -27.87
N PRO A 552 35.52 -4.88 -28.61
CA PRO A 552 35.73 -4.97 -30.05
C PRO A 552 36.83 -5.97 -30.47
N GLU A 553 37.53 -6.59 -29.52
CA GLU A 553 38.66 -7.48 -29.79
C GLU A 553 38.28 -8.96 -30.01
N ASP A 554 37.01 -9.36 -29.85
CA ASP A 554 36.57 -10.76 -30.11
C ASP A 554 35.99 -11.00 -31.54
N GLN A 555 36.33 -10.12 -32.49
CA GLN A 555 36.11 -10.37 -33.93
C GLN A 555 37.42 -10.33 -34.73
N GLU A 556 38.37 -11.22 -34.44
CA GLU A 556 39.38 -11.68 -35.42
C GLU A 556 39.56 -13.20 -35.42
#